data_AF-A0A258RK75-F1
#
_entry.id   AF-A0A258RK75-F1
#
_cell.length_a   1.000
_cell.length_b   1.000
_cell.length_c   1.000
_cell.angle_alpha   90.00
_cell.angle_beta   90.00
_cell.angle_gamma   90.00
#
_symmetry.space_group_name_H-M   'P 1'
#
loop_
_entity.id
_entity.type
_entity.pdbx_description
1 polymer ?
#
loop_
_entity_poly.entity_id
_entity_poly.type
_entity_poly.pdbx_seq_one_letter_code
_entity_poly.pdbx_strand_id
1 'polypeptide(L)' 'MQPLYREGDIVIVSPAATPRRGDRVVVKTRDGEVLAKELVRMTPRTVDLRSLNREYEDRQIPAAEVLWVARIIWATQ' A
#
# COMPACT_ATOMS: atom_id res chain seq x y z
N MET A 1 7.09 2.14 9.37
CA MET A 1 7.37 1.11 8.34
C MET A 1 8.86 0.81 8.23
N GLN A 2 9.60 0.92 9.34
CA GLN A 2 11.03 0.66 9.35
C GLN A 2 11.28 -0.85 9.12
N PRO A 3 12.40 -1.24 8.47
CA PRO A 3 13.52 -0.39 8.05
C PRO A 3 13.32 0.30 6.70
N LEU A 4 12.25 -0.03 5.95
CA LEU A 4 12.14 0.40 4.55
C LEU A 4 11.74 1.87 4.40
N TYR A 5 10.73 2.31 5.17
CA TYR A 5 10.30 3.70 5.21
C TYR A 5 10.31 4.22 6.65
N ARG A 6 11.00 5.35 6.83
CA ARG A 6 11.15 6.08 8.09
C ARG A 6 10.17 7.23 8.15
N GLU A 7 10.00 7.75 9.36
CA GLU A 7 9.29 9.00 9.56
C GLU A 7 10.03 10.11 8.80
N GLY A 8 9.28 10.92 8.05
CA GLY A 8 9.83 11.99 7.21
C GLY A 8 10.13 11.60 5.76
N ASP A 9 10.11 10.30 5.42
CA ASP A 9 10.32 9.86 4.03
C ASP A 9 9.21 10.38 3.11
N ILE A 10 9.59 10.83 1.92
CA ILE A 10 8.66 11.23 0.86
C ILE A 10 8.58 10.10 -0.16
N VAL A 11 7.37 9.61 -0.41
CA VAL A 11 7.09 8.64 -1.46
C VAL A 11 6.36 9.31 -2.63
N ILE A 12 6.77 8.98 -3.85
CA ILE A 12 6.07 9.42 -5.06
C ILE A 12 5.26 8.24 -5.57
N VAL A 13 3.95 8.48 -5.76
CA VAL A 13 3.02 7.49 -6.30
C VAL A 13 2.55 7.89 -7.69
N SER A 14 2.29 6.89 -8.53
CA SER A 14 1.68 7.09 -9.84
C SER A 14 0.31 6.43 -9.90
N PRO A 15 -0.78 7.22 -10.02
CA PRO A 15 -2.13 6.69 -10.27
C PRO A 15 -2.27 6.03 -11.66
N ALA A 16 -1.45 6.46 -12.63
CA ALA A 16 -1.44 5.92 -13.98
C ALA A 16 -0.75 4.54 -14.08
N ALA A 17 0.10 4.20 -13.11
CA ALA A 17 0.76 2.91 -13.06
C ALA A 17 -0.17 1.88 -12.40
N THR A 18 -0.72 0.97 -13.21
CA THR A 18 -1.55 -0.14 -12.72
C THR A 18 -0.79 -0.98 -11.68
N PRO A 19 -1.26 -1.07 -10.43
CA PRO A 19 -0.61 -1.87 -9.40
C PRO A 19 -0.59 -3.35 -9.75
N ARG A 20 0.55 -4.00 -9.51
CA ARG A 20 0.75 -5.45 -9.70
C ARG A 20 1.14 -6.12 -8.39
N ARG A 21 0.97 -7.44 -8.33
CA ARG A 21 1.47 -8.24 -7.21
C ARG A 21 2.97 -7.99 -7.01
N GLY A 22 3.37 -7.75 -5.77
CA GLY A 22 4.74 -7.43 -5.38
C GLY A 22 5.09 -5.94 -5.45
N ASP A 23 4.22 -5.10 -6.03
CA ASP A 23 4.45 -3.65 -6.00
C ASP A 23 4.25 -3.10 -4.60
N ARG A 24 5.05 -2.09 -4.26
CA ARG A 24 4.78 -1.22 -3.11
C ARG A 24 3.69 -0.25 -3.51
N VAL A 25 2.66 -0.15 -2.68
CA VAL A 25 1.49 0.66 -2.95
C VAL A 25 1.16 1.54 -1.76
N VAL A 26 0.57 2.69 -2.05
CA VAL A 26 -0.21 3.44 -1.08
C VAL A 26 -1.68 3.07 -1.27
N VAL A 27 -2.35 2.76 -0.17
CA VAL A 27 -3.80 2.48 -0.12
C VAL A 27 -4.42 3.56 0.75
N LYS A 28 -5.46 4.22 0.23
CA LYS A 28 -6.32 5.08 1.03
C LYS A 28 -7.67 4.40 1.21
N THR A 29 -8.12 4.28 2.45
CA THR A 29 -9.44 3.78 2.80
C THR A 29 -10.47 4.91 2.80
N ARG A 30 -11.75 4.56 2.81
CA ARG A 30 -12.87 5.52 2.82
C ARG A 30 -13.03 6.23 4.16
N ASP A 31 -12.54 5.66 5.26
CA ASP A 31 -12.52 6.28 6.59
C ASP A 31 -11.33 7.24 6.80
N GLY A 32 -10.45 7.37 5.79
CA GLY A 32 -9.36 8.34 5.78
C GLY A 32 -7.99 7.79 6.15
N GLU A 33 -7.89 6.51 6.51
CA GLU A 33 -6.60 5.85 6.76
C GLU A 33 -5.76 5.79 5.46
N VAL A 34 -4.46 6.02 5.60
CA VAL A 34 -3.48 5.90 4.51
C VAL A 34 -2.39 4.92 4.93
N LEU A 35 -2.19 3.91 4.10
CA LEU A 35 -1.29 2.78 4.35
C LEU A 35 -0.28 2.67 3.24
N ALA A 36 0.97 2.33 3.57
CA ALA A 36 1.95 1.87 2.59
C ALA A 36 2.35 0.42 2.89
N LYS A 37 2.16 -0.45 1.89
CA LYS A 37 2.28 -1.92 2.01
C LYS A 37 2.77 -2.51 0.68
N GLU A 38 3.14 -3.78 0.67
CA GLU A 38 3.33 -4.55 -0.57
C GLU A 38 1.99 -5.17 -0.99
N LEU A 39 1.60 -5.03 -2.26
CA LEU A 39 0.38 -5.62 -2.78
C LEU A 39 0.57 -7.12 -3.02
N VAL A 40 -0.15 -7.97 -2.27
CA VAL A 40 -0.11 -9.43 -2.46
C VAL A 40 -1.11 -9.88 -3.52
N ARG A 41 -2.33 -9.36 -3.44
CA ARG A 41 -3.42 -9.68 -4.36
C ARG A 41 -4.50 -8.62 -4.30
N MET A 42 -5.15 -8.36 -5.42
CA MET A 42 -6.34 -7.54 -5.50
C MET A 42 -7.46 -8.32 -6.19
N THR A 43 -8.61 -8.40 -5.54
CA THR A 43 -9.81 -9.04 -6.07
C THR A 43 -10.98 -8.04 -6.00
N PRO A 44 -12.12 -8.32 -6.64
CA PRO A 44 -13.31 -7.48 -6.48
C PRO A 44 -13.84 -7.41 -5.05
N ARG A 45 -13.42 -8.33 -4.15
CA ARG A 45 -13.90 -8.39 -2.76
C ARG A 45 -12.88 -7.86 -1.75
N THR A 46 -11.58 -8.05 -2.01
CA THR A 46 -10.52 -7.74 -1.05
C THR A 46 -9.26 -7.20 -1.71
N VAL A 47 -8.52 -6.40 -0.93
CA VAL A 47 -7.13 -6.02 -1.19
C VAL A 47 -6.27 -6.65 -0.09
N ASP A 48 -5.43 -7.59 -0.49
CA ASP A 48 -4.53 -8.32 0.40
C ASP A 48 -3.14 -7.64 0.37
N LEU A 49 -2.66 -7.20 1.53
CA LEU A 49 -1.49 -6.35 1.70
C LEU A 49 -0.49 -6.99 2.66
N ARG A 50 0.77 -7.11 2.24
CA ARG A 50 1.86 -7.55 3.11
C ARG A 50 2.50 -6.37 3.81
N SER A 51 2.81 -6.54 5.10
CA SER A 51 3.54 -5.53 5.85
C SER A 51 4.98 -5.36 5.34
N LEU A 52 5.41 -4.11 5.18
CA LEU A 52 6.80 -3.77 4.85
C LEU A 52 7.74 -3.91 6.05
N ASN A 53 7.18 -3.88 7.28
CA ASN A 53 7.88 -4.29 8.49
C ASN A 53 7.39 -5.70 8.89
N ARG A 54 8.31 -6.67 8.97
CA ARG A 54 8.02 -8.07 9.32
C ARG A 54 7.51 -8.26 10.76
N GLU A 55 7.68 -7.27 11.62
CA GLU A 55 7.17 -7.29 13.00
C GLU A 55 5.65 -7.04 13.08
N TYR A 56 5.04 -6.62 11.97
CA TYR A 56 3.62 -6.27 11.90
C TYR A 56 2.89 -7.21 10.96
N GLU A 57 1.64 -7.51 11.30
CA GLU A 57 0.81 -8.42 10.54
C GLU A 57 0.44 -7.88 9.14
N ASP A 58 0.20 -8.84 8.25
CA ASP A 58 -0.42 -8.60 6.95
C ASP A 58 -1.87 -8.19 7.13
N ARG A 59 -2.39 -7.41 6.18
CA ARG A 59 -3.74 -6.85 6.26
C ARG A 59 -4.57 -7.22 5.05
N GLN A 60 -5.79 -7.66 5.29
CA GLN A 60 -6.81 -7.84 4.27
C GLN A 60 -7.89 -6.78 4.47
N ILE A 61 -8.14 -5.98 3.44
CA ILE A 61 -9.13 -4.90 3.48
C ILE A 61 -10.25 -5.22 2.48
N PRO A 62 -11.54 -5.11 2.85
CA PRO A 62 -12.63 -5.19 1.90
C PRO A 62 -12.46 -4.16 0.77
N ALA A 63 -12.60 -4.58 -0.49
CA ALA A 63 -12.42 -3.67 -1.63
C ALA A 63 -13.42 -2.50 -1.62
N ALA A 64 -14.59 -2.69 -1.02
CA ALA A 64 -15.59 -1.65 -0.83
C ALA A 64 -15.12 -0.51 0.10
N GLU A 65 -14.21 -0.80 1.04
CA GLU A 65 -13.67 0.17 2.00
C GLU A 65 -12.45 0.91 1.44
N VAL A 66 -11.90 0.47 0.31
CA VAL A 66 -10.77 1.12 -0.35
C VAL A 66 -11.27 2.27 -1.22
N LEU A 67 -10.72 3.46 -1.01
CA LEU A 67 -10.96 4.63 -1.84
C LEU A 67 -10.09 4.59 -3.10
N TRP A 68 -8.80 4.29 -2.93
CA TRP A 68 -7.88 4.09 -4.06
C TRP A 68 -6.62 3.31 -3.65
N VAL A 69 -5.95 2.76 -4.67
CA VAL A 69 -4.64 2.11 -4.58
C VAL A 69 -3.75 2.73 -5.66
N ALA A 70 -2.54 3.19 -5.29
CA ALA A 70 -1.58 3.76 -6.24
C ALA A 70 -0.19 3.17 -6.02
N ARG A 71 0.53 2.90 -7.11
CA ARG A 71 1.88 2.32 -7.07
C ARG A 71 2.90 3.35 -6.63
N ILE A 72 3.76 2.99 -5.67
CA ILE A 72 4.96 3.76 -5.31
C ILE A 72 6.01 3.54 -6.40
N ILE A 73 6.36 4.61 -7.10
CA ILE A 73 7.35 4.58 -8.20
C ILE A 73 8.74 5.01 -7.74
N TRP A 74 8.81 5.75 -6.63
CA TRP A 74 10.05 6.25 -6.06
C TRP A 74 9.86 6.57 -4.58
N ALA A 75 10.95 6.49 -3.82
CA ALA A 75 11.00 6.96 -2.45
C ALA A 75 12.38 7.54 -2.16
N THR A 76 12.43 8.60 -1.36
CA THR A 76 13.67 9.09 -0.77
C THR A 76 14.09 8.14 0.36
N GLN A 77 15.39 7.94 0.52
CA GLN A 77 16.00 7.36 1.72
C GLN A 77 17.04 8.32 2.29
#